data_AF-A0AAU3FVL0-F1
#
_entry.id   AF-A0AAU3FVL0-F1
#
_cell.length_a   1.000
_cell.length_b   1.000
_cell.length_c   1.000
_cell.angle_alpha   90.00
_cell.angle_beta   90.00
_cell.angle_gamma   90.00
#
_symmetry.space_group_name_H-M   'P 1'
#
loop_
_entity.id
_entity.type
_entity.pdbx_description
1 polymer ?
#
loop_
_entity_poly.entity_id
_entity_poly.type
_entity_poly.pdbx_seq_one_letter_code
_entity_poly.pdbx_strand_id
1 'polypeptide(L)'
;MAKGFGREKVRKLLGLAVWEVELAVETGLLRRLPDRSFDAVSVSTAQADLELFRRLLAAERRCNTSEAAARLGVSAEAFKRISAVAGLIPLLTEEIRKYGRTLTVGYYRAADVDALADHARADTELRAVARAVSRSEAAKKAARTRKANLARAAAARMEIGATRPIPDADPDQVLLWTAALMVASGVCPGPLRPLRRMPDGRVDPLVSTLREARLPRAELEEMLAELAERSIELVALLVPPEAVERELGVPVAMLPADLPRFGDHLLAPFLHELVSAPPSWLLWARADRELEEAVDTEARRAAEEVSRRWRAEQAAVQEAVRAASRLSDESVAEIFGLSVEVIRLLRPNSGRWPSELVARLSRRTPPWLRDETAARTEADRRRRATAARAQRVAARRLSWRRRWAEALGVPIEYVPEAIGRPTPKAIEAAKRDPPHWARGAASG
;
A
#
# COMPACT_ATOMS: atom_id res chain seq x y z
N MET A 1 54.91 28.82 79.68
CA MET A 1 53.87 28.41 78.72
C MET A 1 54.09 29.18 77.43
N ALA A 2 54.50 28.53 76.34
CA ALA A 2 54.68 29.20 75.06
C ALA A 2 53.30 29.64 74.53
N LYS A 3 53.15 30.94 74.20
CA LYS A 3 51.93 31.44 73.55
C LYS A 3 51.84 30.81 72.17
N GLY A 4 50.78 30.04 71.90
CA GLY A 4 50.52 29.49 70.57
C GLY A 4 50.25 30.58 69.53
N PHE A 5 50.38 30.23 68.26
CA PHE A 5 50.10 31.15 67.16
C PHE A 5 48.59 31.24 66.89
N GLY A 6 48.07 32.45 66.64
CA GLY A 6 46.69 32.60 66.17
C GLY A 6 46.54 32.19 64.70
N ARG A 7 45.34 31.74 64.30
CA ARG A 7 45.02 31.25 62.95
C ARG A 7 45.49 32.19 61.83
N GLU A 8 45.25 33.50 62.00
CA GLU A 8 45.61 34.52 61.02
C GLU A 8 47.14 34.68 60.86
N LYS A 9 47.87 34.45 61.96
CA LYS A 9 49.34 34.48 61.96
C LYS A 9 49.92 33.24 61.27
N VAL A 10 49.36 32.05 61.52
CA VAL A 10 49.75 30.81 60.82
C VAL A 10 49.46 30.89 59.33
N ARG A 11 48.28 31.40 58.95
CA ARG A 11 47.89 31.64 57.55
C ARG A 11 48.93 32.47 56.80
N LYS A 12 49.33 33.60 57.39
CA LYS A 12 50.33 34.51 56.81
C LYS A 12 51.73 33.90 56.77
N LEU A 13 52.14 33.18 57.81
CA LEU A 13 53.48 32.59 57.92
C LEU A 13 53.70 31.45 56.92
N LEU A 14 52.71 30.60 56.70
CA LEU A 14 52.80 29.45 55.78
C LEU A 14 52.26 29.76 54.37
N GLY A 15 51.65 30.93 54.18
CA GLY A 15 51.07 31.36 52.92
C GLY A 15 49.93 30.44 52.45
N LEU A 16 49.06 30.04 53.38
CA LEU A 16 47.95 29.12 53.15
C LEU A 16 46.60 29.86 53.09
N ALA A 17 45.60 29.25 52.47
CA ALA A 17 44.21 29.65 52.62
C ALA A 17 43.62 29.18 53.96
N VAL A 18 42.51 29.77 54.41
CA VAL A 18 41.87 29.40 55.68
C VAL A 18 41.47 27.92 55.72
N TRP A 19 40.95 27.39 54.61
CA TRP A 19 40.56 25.98 54.50
C TRP A 19 41.78 25.04 54.50
N GLU A 20 42.92 25.45 53.96
CA GLU A 20 44.17 24.67 53.98
C GLU A 20 44.74 24.55 55.38
N VAL A 21 44.58 25.59 56.21
CA VAL A 21 44.97 25.55 57.63
C VAL A 21 44.08 24.57 58.41
N GLU A 22 42.77 24.56 58.17
CA GLU A 22 41.88 23.59 58.83
C GLU A 22 42.12 22.16 58.32
N LEU A 23 42.38 21.96 57.02
CA LEU A 23 42.79 20.65 56.46
C LEU A 23 44.09 20.14 57.09
N ALA A 24 45.08 21.01 57.27
CA ALA A 24 46.34 20.67 57.92
C ALA A 24 46.14 20.26 59.39
N VAL A 25 45.13 20.82 60.08
CA VAL A 25 44.76 20.39 61.44
C VAL A 25 44.02 19.06 61.44
N GLU A 26 43.03 18.89 60.54
CA GLU A 26 42.26 17.65 60.41
C GLU A 26 43.15 16.44 60.10
N THR A 27 44.22 16.66 59.34
CA THR A 27 45.17 15.62 58.90
C THR A 27 46.35 15.46 59.86
N GLY A 28 46.41 16.24 60.94
CA GLY A 28 47.47 16.17 61.95
C GLY A 28 48.82 16.78 61.52
N LEU A 29 48.90 17.40 60.34
CA LEU A 29 50.08 18.14 59.86
C LEU A 29 50.36 19.39 60.71
N LEU A 30 49.31 20.00 61.28
CA LEU A 30 49.40 21.07 62.27
C LEU A 30 48.69 20.69 63.56
N ARG A 31 49.35 20.86 64.71
CA ARG A 31 48.74 20.59 66.02
C ARG A 31 47.99 21.81 66.54
N ARG A 32 46.68 21.66 66.76
CA ARG A 32 45.83 22.66 67.41
C ARG A 32 45.75 22.41 68.92
N LEU A 33 45.95 23.45 69.71
CA LEU A 33 45.86 23.43 71.17
C LEU A 33 44.41 23.64 71.66
N PRO A 34 44.07 23.26 72.90
CA PRO A 34 42.71 23.40 73.45
C PRO A 34 42.16 24.83 73.46
N ASP A 35 43.03 25.84 73.54
CA ASP A 35 42.70 27.27 73.48
C ASP A 35 42.45 27.77 72.04
N ARG A 36 42.40 26.85 71.06
CA ARG A 36 42.25 27.10 69.63
C ARG A 36 43.46 27.81 68.99
N SER A 37 44.56 27.99 69.70
CA SER A 37 45.84 28.42 69.14
C SER A 37 46.59 27.23 68.52
N PHE A 38 47.61 27.51 67.72
CA PHE A 38 48.41 26.51 67.03
C PHE A 38 49.74 26.32 67.75
N ASP A 39 50.17 25.06 67.90
CA ASP A 39 51.42 24.72 68.55
C ASP A 39 52.61 25.36 67.81
N ALA A 40 53.45 26.08 68.55
CA ALA A 40 54.53 26.86 67.98
C ALA A 40 55.60 25.98 67.32
N VAL A 41 55.84 24.77 67.87
CA VAL A 41 56.83 23.82 67.35
C VAL A 41 56.35 23.21 66.02
N SER A 42 55.08 22.83 65.95
CA SER A 42 54.46 22.33 64.72
C SER A 42 54.51 23.37 63.59
N VAL A 43 54.19 24.64 63.90
CA VAL A 43 54.23 25.73 62.91
C VAL A 43 55.67 26.06 62.48
N SER A 44 56.64 26.07 63.41
CA SER A 44 58.04 26.33 63.06
C SER A 44 58.65 25.21 62.21
N THR A 45 58.25 23.96 62.46
CA THR A 45 58.69 22.80 61.66
C THR A 45 58.15 22.87 60.24
N ALA A 46 56.86 23.21 60.08
CA ALA A 46 56.25 23.44 58.78
C ALA A 46 56.89 24.63 58.03
N GLN A 47 57.33 25.65 58.76
CA GLN A 47 58.01 26.81 58.17
C GLN A 47 59.45 26.50 57.74
N ALA A 48 60.15 25.63 58.47
CA ALA A 48 61.52 25.23 58.16
C ALA A 48 61.64 24.47 56.84
N ASP A 49 60.62 23.67 56.49
CA ASP A 49 60.51 22.98 55.20
C ASP A 49 59.12 23.18 54.58
N LEU A 50 58.90 24.41 54.09
CA LEU A 50 57.63 24.82 53.53
C LEU A 50 57.25 24.00 52.28
N GLU A 51 58.23 23.57 51.50
CA GLU A 51 57.99 22.79 50.28
C GLU A 51 57.49 21.38 50.62
N LEU A 52 58.15 20.69 51.55
CA LEU A 52 57.72 19.38 52.02
C LEU A 52 56.33 19.46 52.65
N PHE A 53 56.10 20.46 53.50
CA PHE A 53 54.79 20.68 54.13
C PHE A 53 53.68 20.89 53.09
N ARG A 54 53.92 21.73 52.07
CA ARG A 54 52.94 21.94 50.99
C ARG A 54 52.67 20.68 50.17
N ARG A 55 53.69 19.86 49.91
CA ARG A 55 53.51 18.57 49.22
C ARG A 55 52.66 17.60 50.03
N LEU A 56 52.93 17.47 51.34
CA LEU A 56 52.13 16.65 52.24
C LEU A 56 50.68 17.15 52.30
N LEU A 57 50.48 18.45 52.46
CA LEU A 57 49.13 19.04 52.48
C LEU A 57 48.38 18.86 51.16
N ALA A 58 49.08 18.96 50.02
CA ALA A 58 48.50 18.71 48.70
C ALA A 58 48.12 17.22 48.51
N ALA A 59 48.83 16.29 49.14
CA ALA A 59 48.51 14.87 49.14
C ALA A 59 47.25 14.55 49.98
N GLU A 60 46.95 15.37 50.98
CA GLU A 60 45.73 15.23 51.80
C GLU A 60 44.48 15.86 51.19
N ARG A 61 44.63 16.62 50.10
CA ARG A 61 43.52 17.32 49.46
C ARG A 61 42.43 16.32 49.03
N ARG A 62 41.18 16.65 49.33
CA ARG A 62 40.00 15.91 48.85
C ARG A 62 39.74 16.26 47.39
N CYS A 63 39.59 15.25 46.54
CA CYS A 63 39.30 15.38 45.12
C CYS A 63 38.01 14.63 44.78
N ASN A 64 37.10 15.25 44.05
CA ASN A 64 35.95 14.54 43.49
C ASN A 64 36.36 13.63 42.33
N THR A 65 35.45 12.78 41.82
CA THR A 65 35.75 11.84 40.71
C THR A 65 36.37 12.50 39.48
N SER A 66 35.90 13.69 39.09
CA SER A 66 36.40 14.40 37.91
C SER A 66 37.80 14.97 38.14
N GLU A 67 38.05 15.53 39.33
CA GLU A 67 39.37 16.03 39.73
C GLU A 67 40.38 14.89 39.88
N ALA A 68 39.97 13.77 40.47
CA ALA A 68 40.79 12.57 40.61
C ALA A 68 41.14 11.96 39.23
N ALA A 69 40.17 11.91 38.31
CA ALA A 69 40.40 11.48 36.95
C ALA A 69 41.36 12.41 36.20
N ALA A 70 41.19 13.74 36.34
CA ALA A 70 42.10 14.73 35.75
C ALA A 70 43.53 14.60 36.32
N ARG A 71 43.65 14.34 37.63
CA ARG A 71 44.94 14.14 38.31
C ARG A 71 45.71 12.93 37.76
N LEU A 72 45.01 11.86 37.41
CA LEU A 72 45.57 10.68 36.77
C LEU A 72 45.68 10.78 35.23
N GLY A 73 45.18 11.86 34.62
CA GLY A 73 45.15 12.03 33.16
C GLY A 73 44.19 11.08 32.43
N VAL A 74 43.15 10.58 33.09
CA VAL A 74 42.17 9.63 32.54
C VAL A 74 40.75 10.19 32.51
N SER A 75 39.83 9.53 31.81
CA SER A 75 38.40 9.89 31.85
C SER A 75 37.77 9.50 33.19
N ALA A 76 36.68 10.17 33.58
CA ALA A 76 35.97 9.86 34.82
C ALA A 76 35.45 8.40 34.88
N GLU A 77 35.03 7.83 33.74
CA GLU A 77 34.64 6.42 33.65
C GLU A 77 35.83 5.47 33.78
N ALA A 78 36.99 5.85 33.25
CA ALA A 78 38.22 5.09 33.45
C ALA A 78 38.64 5.11 34.92
N PHE A 79 38.62 6.28 35.56
CA PHE A 79 38.87 6.41 36.99
C PHE A 79 37.94 5.51 37.82
N LYS A 80 36.62 5.55 37.59
CA LYS A 80 35.66 4.69 38.31
C LYS A 80 35.96 3.19 38.19
N ARG A 81 36.38 2.75 37.00
CA ARG A 81 36.76 1.35 36.77
C ARG A 81 38.07 1.02 37.49
N ILE A 82 39.09 1.86 37.35
CA ILE A 82 40.39 1.68 37.99
C ILE A 82 40.23 1.66 39.51
N SER A 83 39.49 2.61 40.08
CA SER A 83 39.21 2.68 41.51
C SER A 83 38.44 1.46 42.01
N ALA A 84 37.48 0.95 41.22
CA ALA A 84 36.75 -0.27 41.58
C ALA A 84 37.65 -1.51 41.60
N VAL A 85 38.54 -1.66 40.60
CA VAL A 85 39.49 -2.79 40.53
C VAL A 85 40.55 -2.70 41.63
N ALA A 86 41.04 -1.51 41.93
CA ALA A 86 42.02 -1.27 42.97
C ALA A 86 41.41 -1.21 44.39
N GLY A 87 40.08 -1.30 44.52
CA GLY A 87 39.39 -1.26 45.80
C GLY A 87 39.46 0.10 46.51
N LEU A 88 39.63 1.20 45.77
CA LEU A 88 39.70 2.54 46.37
C LEU A 88 38.30 3.00 46.79
N ILE A 89 38.11 3.17 48.10
CA ILE A 89 36.86 3.62 48.72
C ILE A 89 36.91 5.14 48.91
N PRO A 90 35.83 5.90 48.61
CA PRO A 90 35.80 7.33 48.88
C PRO A 90 35.85 7.62 50.40
N LEU A 91 36.64 8.61 50.80
CA LEU A 91 36.74 9.08 52.19
C LEU A 91 35.43 9.67 52.69
N LEU A 92 34.73 10.38 51.81
CA LEU A 92 33.48 11.06 52.11
C LEU A 92 32.55 10.92 50.92
N THR A 93 31.28 10.71 51.21
CA THR A 93 30.23 10.71 50.20
C THR A 93 29.19 11.76 50.60
N GLU A 94 28.96 12.73 49.73
CA GLU A 94 28.00 13.80 49.95
C GLU A 94 26.87 13.75 48.92
N GLU A 95 25.66 14.09 49.34
CA GLU A 95 24.53 14.27 48.43
C GLU A 95 24.40 15.75 48.06
N ILE A 96 24.69 16.07 46.80
CA ILE A 96 24.65 17.44 46.28
C ILE A 96 23.44 17.58 45.35
N ARG A 97 22.55 18.53 45.62
CA ARG A 97 21.46 18.88 44.70
C ARG A 97 21.98 19.81 43.60
N LYS A 98 22.01 19.32 42.36
CA LYS A 98 22.39 20.12 41.18
C LYS A 98 21.45 19.79 40.02
N TYR A 99 21.01 20.80 39.27
CA TYR A 99 20.09 20.64 38.13
C TYR A 99 18.80 19.88 38.46
N GLY A 100 18.20 20.14 39.64
CA GLY A 100 16.96 19.47 40.06
C GLY A 100 17.09 17.99 40.40
N ARG A 101 18.31 17.43 40.45
CA ARG A 101 18.59 16.05 40.85
C ARG A 101 19.53 16.00 42.05
N THR A 102 19.35 15.01 42.93
CA THR A 102 20.32 14.69 43.98
C THR A 102 21.41 13.82 43.37
N LEU A 103 22.66 14.28 43.42
CA LEU A 103 23.84 13.56 42.93
C LEU A 103 24.69 13.14 44.11
N THR A 104 25.05 11.87 44.18
CA THR A 104 25.99 11.34 45.17
C THR A 104 27.42 11.56 44.66
N VAL A 105 28.19 12.41 45.35
CA VAL A 105 29.58 12.74 45.00
C VAL A 105 30.52 12.14 46.04
N GLY A 106 31.38 11.23 45.59
CA GLY A 106 32.47 10.68 46.39
C GLY A 106 33.72 11.54 46.31
N TYR A 107 34.35 11.80 47.45
CA TYR A 107 35.64 12.47 47.56
C TYR A 107 36.72 11.48 47.96
N TYR A 108 37.85 11.55 47.25
CA TYR A 108 39.01 10.71 47.43
C TYR A 108 40.19 11.54 47.92
N ARG A 109 41.09 10.93 48.68
CA ARG A 109 42.35 11.56 49.06
C ARG A 109 43.25 11.66 47.84
N ALA A 110 43.90 12.80 47.63
CA ALA A 110 44.82 12.98 46.50
C ALA A 110 45.97 11.95 46.53
N ALA A 111 46.51 11.62 47.70
CA ALA A 111 47.55 10.60 47.87
C ALA A 111 47.11 9.22 47.38
N ASP A 112 45.89 8.80 47.74
CA ASP A 112 45.37 7.47 47.38
C ASP A 112 45.04 7.41 45.89
N VAL A 113 44.62 8.55 45.30
CA VAL A 113 44.46 8.70 43.84
C VAL A 113 45.81 8.61 43.15
N ASP A 114 46.84 9.29 43.65
CA ASP A 114 48.19 9.24 43.07
C ASP A 114 48.80 7.83 43.12
N ALA A 115 48.47 7.05 44.15
CA ALA A 115 48.86 5.63 44.25
C ALA A 115 48.25 4.76 43.13
N LEU A 116 47.19 5.21 42.47
CA LEU A 116 46.60 4.53 41.30
C LEU A 116 47.30 4.83 39.98
N ALA A 117 48.37 5.64 39.97
CA ALA A 117 49.06 6.03 38.74
C ALA A 117 49.51 4.83 37.90
N ASP A 118 50.06 3.78 38.53
CA ASP A 118 50.51 2.59 37.81
C ASP A 118 49.34 1.76 37.27
N HIS A 119 48.22 1.69 38.00
CA HIS A 119 46.99 1.06 37.51
C HIS A 119 46.38 1.82 36.32
N ALA A 120 46.44 3.16 36.33
CA ALA A 120 45.97 3.99 35.23
C ALA A 120 46.84 3.83 33.96
N ARG A 121 48.16 3.73 34.13
CA ARG A 121 49.08 3.40 33.04
C ARG A 121 48.77 2.02 32.46
N ALA A 122 48.64 1.00 33.31
CA ALA A 122 48.31 -0.35 32.88
C ALA A 122 46.97 -0.45 32.12
N ASP A 123 45.90 0.20 32.60
CA ASP A 123 44.60 0.24 31.89
C ASP A 123 44.73 0.92 30.51
N THR A 124 45.50 2.00 30.44
CA THR A 124 45.75 2.72 29.18
C THR A 124 46.51 1.86 28.17
N GLU A 125 47.57 1.18 28.61
CA GLU A 125 48.36 0.26 27.78
C GLU A 125 47.53 -0.93 27.30
N LEU A 126 46.81 -1.60 28.20
CA LEU A 126 45.94 -2.73 27.86
C LEU A 126 44.89 -2.33 26.81
N ARG A 127 44.32 -1.13 26.92
CA ARG A 127 43.36 -0.63 25.94
C ARG A 127 44.00 -0.21 24.63
N ALA A 128 45.19 0.36 24.65
CA ALA A 128 45.95 0.62 23.44
C ALA A 128 46.23 -0.69 22.67
N VAL A 129 46.62 -1.75 23.38
CA VAL A 129 46.79 -3.10 22.83
C VAL A 129 45.47 -3.65 22.29
N ALA A 130 44.39 -3.61 23.06
CA ALA A 130 43.07 -4.09 22.61
C ALA A 130 42.57 -3.35 21.35
N ARG A 131 42.75 -2.02 21.27
CA ARG A 131 42.44 -1.23 20.08
C ARG A 131 43.32 -1.59 18.88
N ALA A 132 44.60 -1.89 19.10
CA ALA A 132 45.50 -2.34 18.04
C ALA A 132 45.08 -3.72 17.50
N VAL A 133 44.75 -4.66 18.37
CA VAL A 133 44.24 -5.99 17.99
C VAL A 133 42.93 -5.87 17.20
N SER A 134 41.95 -5.13 17.72
CA SER A 134 40.66 -4.92 17.05
C SER A 134 40.83 -4.29 15.66
N ARG A 135 41.71 -3.29 15.51
CA ARG A 135 42.04 -2.71 14.20
C ARG A 135 42.69 -3.71 13.26
N SER A 136 43.59 -4.56 13.75
CA SER A 136 44.23 -5.61 12.96
C SER A 136 43.23 -6.66 12.48
N GLU A 137 42.31 -7.10 13.34
CA GLU A 137 41.23 -8.02 12.97
C GLU A 137 40.27 -7.42 11.95
N ALA A 138 39.87 -6.15 12.15
CA ALA A 138 39.05 -5.42 11.20
C ALA A 138 39.74 -5.29 9.83
N ALA A 139 41.05 -5.00 9.82
CA ALA A 139 41.85 -4.96 8.59
C ALA A 139 41.93 -6.33 7.92
N LYS A 140 42.15 -7.43 8.67
CA LYS A 140 42.13 -8.81 8.15
C LYS A 140 40.78 -9.16 7.55
N LYS A 141 39.68 -8.82 8.23
CA LYS A 141 38.31 -9.03 7.72
C LYS A 141 38.07 -8.24 6.45
N ALA A 142 38.43 -6.96 6.42
CA ALA A 142 38.32 -6.11 5.23
C ALA A 142 39.15 -6.66 4.05
N ALA A 143 40.37 -7.14 4.30
CA ALA A 143 41.21 -7.75 3.29
C ALA A 143 40.59 -9.04 2.72
N ARG A 144 40.03 -9.91 3.58
CA ARG A 144 39.30 -11.11 3.15
C ARG A 144 38.08 -10.76 2.29
N THR A 145 37.29 -9.76 2.69
CA THR A 145 36.12 -9.30 1.92
C THR A 145 36.54 -8.71 0.58
N ARG A 146 37.62 -7.90 0.53
CA ARG A 146 38.17 -7.39 -0.73
C ARG A 146 38.61 -8.52 -1.65
N LYS A 147 39.33 -9.52 -1.13
CA LYS A 147 39.75 -10.71 -1.90
C LYS A 147 38.55 -11.48 -2.46
N ALA A 148 37.52 -11.72 -1.63
CA ALA A 148 36.31 -12.41 -2.07
C ALA A 148 35.52 -11.61 -3.13
N ASN A 149 35.39 -10.29 -2.96
CA ASN A 149 34.72 -9.43 -3.94
C ASN A 149 35.47 -9.35 -5.26
N LEU A 150 36.82 -9.33 -5.23
CA LEU A 150 37.63 -9.41 -6.45
C LEU A 150 37.46 -10.75 -7.16
N ALA A 151 37.43 -11.86 -6.40
CA ALA A 151 37.18 -13.19 -6.97
C ALA A 151 35.78 -13.30 -7.60
N ARG A 152 34.74 -12.77 -6.95
CA ARG A 152 33.37 -12.72 -7.51
C ARG A 152 33.31 -11.88 -8.78
N ALA A 153 33.91 -10.68 -8.77
CA ALA A 153 33.97 -9.84 -9.96
C ALA A 153 34.72 -10.53 -11.12
N ALA A 154 35.81 -11.24 -10.83
CA ALA A 154 36.53 -12.01 -11.84
C ALA A 154 35.70 -13.17 -12.40
N ALA A 155 34.99 -13.92 -11.54
CA ALA A 155 34.10 -14.99 -11.97
C ALA A 155 32.95 -14.46 -12.84
N ALA A 156 32.28 -13.39 -12.41
CA ALA A 156 31.22 -12.75 -13.18
C ALA A 156 31.72 -12.22 -14.54
N ARG A 157 32.95 -11.68 -14.63
CA ARG A 157 33.56 -11.28 -15.91
C ARG A 157 33.82 -12.45 -16.84
N MET A 158 34.29 -13.59 -16.31
CA MET A 158 34.46 -14.80 -17.11
C MET A 158 33.11 -15.33 -17.61
N GLU A 159 32.09 -15.33 -16.75
CA GLU A 159 30.73 -15.72 -17.11
C GLU A 159 30.17 -14.82 -18.21
N ILE A 160 30.31 -13.50 -18.08
CA ILE A 160 29.91 -12.55 -19.11
C ILE A 160 30.64 -12.84 -20.43
N GLY A 161 31.96 -13.04 -20.39
CA GLY A 161 32.73 -13.36 -21.60
C GLY A 161 32.30 -14.66 -22.28
N ALA A 162 31.82 -15.64 -21.52
CA ALA A 162 31.36 -16.93 -22.04
C ALA A 162 29.91 -16.91 -22.56
N THR A 163 29.05 -16.06 -21.99
CA THR A 163 27.60 -16.06 -22.25
C THR A 163 27.13 -14.89 -23.10
N ARG A 164 27.98 -13.89 -23.32
CA ARG A 164 27.69 -12.75 -24.19
C ARG A 164 27.39 -13.23 -25.61
N PRO A 165 26.24 -12.83 -26.20
CA PRO A 165 25.90 -13.19 -27.56
C PRO A 165 26.74 -12.38 -28.54
N ILE A 166 27.09 -13.03 -29.65
CA ILE A 166 27.52 -12.35 -30.88
C ILE A 166 26.25 -11.76 -31.53
N PRO A 167 26.32 -10.67 -32.32
CA PRO A 167 25.14 -10.10 -32.99
C PRO A 167 24.30 -11.13 -33.79
N ASP A 168 24.93 -12.15 -34.37
CA ASP A 168 24.26 -13.20 -35.14
C ASP A 168 23.77 -14.39 -34.28
N ALA A 169 23.85 -14.31 -32.95
CA ALA A 169 23.37 -15.34 -32.05
C ALA A 169 21.83 -15.41 -32.03
N ASP A 170 21.31 -16.32 -31.21
CA ASP A 170 19.87 -16.53 -31.04
C ASP A 170 19.15 -15.19 -30.73
N PRO A 171 18.08 -14.85 -31.46
CA PRO A 171 17.40 -13.57 -31.33
C PRO A 171 16.95 -13.21 -29.91
N ASP A 172 16.49 -14.19 -29.15
CA ASP A 172 16.03 -13.98 -27.78
C ASP A 172 17.19 -13.64 -26.83
N GLN A 173 18.36 -14.25 -27.02
CA GLN A 173 19.57 -13.96 -26.27
C GLN A 173 20.07 -12.53 -26.56
N VAL A 174 20.06 -12.10 -27.82
CA VAL A 174 20.45 -10.74 -28.20
C VAL A 174 19.55 -9.69 -27.53
N LEU A 175 18.23 -9.90 -27.54
CA LEU A 175 17.26 -9.02 -26.88
C LEU A 175 17.40 -9.03 -25.34
N LEU A 176 17.60 -10.22 -24.76
CA LEU A 176 17.82 -10.41 -23.32
C LEU A 176 19.04 -9.63 -22.83
N TRP A 177 20.17 -9.78 -23.51
CA TRP A 177 21.40 -9.08 -23.20
C TRP A 177 21.29 -7.58 -23.39
N THR A 178 20.62 -7.14 -24.46
CA THR A 178 20.37 -5.73 -24.71
C THR A 178 19.55 -5.10 -23.59
N ALA A 179 18.45 -5.73 -23.18
CA ALA A 179 17.62 -5.25 -22.07
C ALA A 179 18.42 -5.21 -20.75
N ALA A 180 19.21 -6.24 -20.46
CA ALA A 180 20.04 -6.28 -19.26
C ALA A 180 21.14 -5.20 -19.26
N LEU A 181 21.83 -4.99 -20.38
CA LEU A 181 22.84 -3.94 -20.55
C LEU A 181 22.24 -2.54 -20.41
N MET A 182 21.04 -2.31 -20.93
CA MET A 182 20.31 -1.05 -20.73
C MET A 182 20.05 -0.77 -19.24
N VAL A 183 19.64 -1.79 -18.48
CA VAL A 183 19.39 -1.65 -17.03
C VAL A 183 20.69 -1.50 -16.24
N ALA A 184 21.74 -2.26 -16.59
CA ALA A 184 23.03 -2.22 -15.90
C ALA A 184 23.80 -0.91 -16.16
N SER A 185 23.78 -0.40 -17.39
CA SER A 185 24.42 0.88 -17.77
C SER A 185 23.59 2.11 -17.37
N GLY A 186 22.28 1.94 -17.19
CA GLY A 186 21.34 3.05 -16.97
C GLY A 186 21.06 3.86 -18.25
N VAL A 187 21.36 3.31 -19.43
CA VAL A 187 21.15 3.95 -20.74
C VAL A 187 20.03 3.24 -21.49
N CYS A 188 19.21 4.03 -22.20
CA CYS A 188 18.06 3.53 -22.93
C CYS A 188 17.95 4.24 -24.29
N PRO A 189 18.64 3.72 -25.33
CA PRO A 189 18.58 4.28 -26.67
C PRO A 189 17.14 4.33 -27.17
N GLY A 190 16.77 5.41 -27.87
CA GLY A 190 15.39 5.69 -28.29
C GLY A 190 14.68 4.49 -28.95
N PRO A 191 15.26 3.91 -30.01
CA PRO A 191 14.70 2.74 -30.71
C PRO A 191 14.51 1.49 -29.83
N LEU A 192 15.30 1.33 -28.76
CA LEU A 192 15.26 0.17 -27.86
C LEU A 192 14.37 0.38 -26.63
N ARG A 193 13.79 1.58 -26.45
CA ARG A 193 12.86 1.88 -25.35
C ARG A 193 11.71 0.89 -25.18
N PRO A 194 11.13 0.28 -26.24
CA PRO A 194 10.06 -0.70 -26.08
C PRO A 194 10.43 -1.86 -25.14
N LEU A 195 11.68 -2.34 -25.17
CA LEU A 195 12.14 -3.46 -24.32
C LEU A 195 11.96 -3.19 -22.83
N ARG A 196 12.03 -1.93 -22.38
CA ARG A 196 11.81 -1.57 -20.97
C ARG A 196 10.38 -1.84 -20.49
N ARG A 197 9.41 -1.88 -21.41
CA ARG A 197 7.99 -2.11 -21.11
C ARG A 197 7.59 -3.58 -21.22
N MET A 198 8.51 -4.43 -21.68
CA MET A 198 8.30 -5.86 -21.91
C MET A 198 9.05 -6.63 -20.81
N PRO A 199 8.39 -6.95 -19.69
CA PRO A 199 9.07 -7.64 -18.59
C PRO A 199 9.47 -9.05 -19.03
N ASP A 200 10.73 -9.42 -18.77
CA ASP A 200 11.23 -10.78 -18.93
C ASP A 200 12.00 -11.16 -17.66
N GLY A 201 11.57 -12.25 -17.01
CA GLY A 201 12.14 -12.72 -15.75
C GLY A 201 13.62 -13.13 -15.84
N ARG A 202 14.16 -13.32 -17.06
CA ARG A 202 15.57 -13.64 -17.29
C ARG A 202 16.49 -12.41 -17.22
N VAL A 203 15.94 -11.19 -17.32
CA VAL A 203 16.74 -9.95 -17.33
C VAL A 203 17.38 -9.68 -15.97
N ASP A 204 16.64 -9.81 -14.88
CA ASP A 204 17.12 -9.47 -13.53
C ASP A 204 18.33 -10.31 -13.07
N PRO A 205 18.35 -11.64 -13.26
CA PRO A 205 19.54 -12.45 -13.00
C PRO A 205 20.77 -11.96 -13.77
N LEU A 206 20.62 -11.68 -15.08
CA LEU A 206 21.72 -11.22 -15.92
C LEU A 206 22.21 -9.83 -15.50
N VAL A 207 21.30 -8.92 -15.13
CA VAL A 207 21.65 -7.61 -14.56
C VAL A 207 22.44 -7.77 -13.26
N SER A 208 22.11 -8.74 -12.43
CA SER A 208 22.89 -9.05 -11.21
C SER A 208 24.32 -9.44 -11.57
N THR A 209 24.51 -10.37 -12.52
CA THR A 209 25.84 -10.78 -13.00
C THR A 209 26.64 -9.60 -13.56
N LEU A 210 26.01 -8.75 -14.40
CA LEU A 210 26.63 -7.53 -14.95
C LEU A 210 27.09 -6.56 -13.84
N ARG A 211 26.29 -6.39 -12.78
CA ARG A 211 26.65 -5.53 -11.64
C ARG A 211 27.76 -6.14 -10.78
N GLU A 212 27.76 -7.46 -10.59
CA GLU A 212 28.80 -8.17 -9.85
C GLU A 212 30.17 -8.09 -10.53
N ALA A 213 30.19 -8.10 -11.87
CA ALA A 213 31.39 -7.95 -12.66
C ALA A 213 32.08 -6.59 -12.52
N ARG A 214 31.36 -5.56 -12.01
CA ARG A 214 31.87 -4.20 -11.82
C ARG A 214 32.56 -3.66 -13.08
N LEU A 215 31.91 -3.84 -14.23
CA LEU A 215 32.37 -3.25 -15.48
C LEU A 215 32.19 -1.73 -15.43
N PRO A 216 33.13 -0.93 -15.96
CA PRO A 216 32.92 0.49 -16.15
C PRO A 216 31.70 0.72 -17.03
N ARG A 217 30.99 1.83 -16.79
CA ARG A 217 29.81 2.19 -17.57
C ARG A 217 30.10 2.27 -19.08
N ALA A 218 31.26 2.79 -19.46
CA ALA A 218 31.69 2.88 -20.86
C ALA A 218 31.79 1.49 -21.54
N GLU A 219 32.28 0.48 -20.82
CA GLU A 219 32.37 -0.89 -21.34
C GLU A 219 30.97 -1.49 -21.54
N LEU A 220 30.05 -1.27 -20.59
CA LEU A 220 28.64 -1.69 -20.74
C LEU A 220 27.94 -1.00 -21.92
N GLU A 221 28.23 0.28 -22.14
CA GLU A 221 27.70 1.05 -23.28
C GLU A 221 28.28 0.59 -24.62
N GLU A 222 29.57 0.24 -24.66
CA GLU A 222 30.21 -0.36 -25.84
C GLU A 222 29.60 -1.72 -26.18
N MET A 223 29.42 -2.59 -25.17
CA MET A 223 28.74 -3.87 -25.36
C MET A 223 27.30 -3.70 -25.86
N LEU A 224 26.59 -2.67 -25.37
CA LEU A 224 25.25 -2.34 -25.83
C LEU A 224 25.27 -1.83 -27.28
N ALA A 225 26.27 -1.02 -27.65
CA ALA A 225 26.42 -0.48 -29.00
C ALA A 225 26.69 -1.59 -30.02
N GLU A 226 27.48 -2.60 -29.68
CA GLU A 226 27.73 -3.77 -30.55
C GLU A 226 26.46 -4.56 -30.86
N LEU A 227 25.50 -4.63 -29.93
CA LEU A 227 24.24 -5.34 -30.14
C LEU A 227 23.13 -4.43 -30.71
N ALA A 228 23.34 -3.10 -30.73
CA ALA A 228 22.26 -2.14 -30.93
C ALA A 228 21.56 -2.29 -32.28
N GLU A 229 22.32 -2.42 -33.38
CA GLU A 229 21.76 -2.55 -34.73
C GLU A 229 20.85 -3.77 -34.83
N ARG A 230 21.36 -4.94 -34.46
CA ARG A 230 20.59 -6.18 -34.47
C ARG A 230 19.37 -6.11 -33.57
N SER A 231 19.52 -5.58 -32.35
CA SER A 231 18.40 -5.48 -31.40
C SER A 231 17.29 -4.57 -31.90
N ILE A 232 17.61 -3.51 -32.65
CA ILE A 232 16.61 -2.64 -33.26
C ILE A 232 15.78 -3.41 -34.29
N GLU A 233 16.42 -4.21 -35.14
CA GLU A 233 15.73 -5.07 -36.10
C GLU A 233 14.81 -6.08 -35.39
N LEU A 234 15.32 -6.75 -34.36
CA LEU A 234 14.57 -7.77 -33.63
C LEU A 234 13.38 -7.17 -32.86
N VAL A 235 13.54 -5.98 -32.26
CA VAL A 235 12.43 -5.27 -31.60
C VAL A 235 11.30 -4.97 -32.60
N ALA A 236 11.63 -4.61 -33.84
CA ALA A 236 10.63 -4.36 -34.88
C ALA A 236 9.86 -5.63 -35.30
N LEU A 237 10.42 -6.81 -35.05
CA LEU A 237 9.81 -8.11 -35.36
C LEU A 237 9.02 -8.70 -34.19
N LEU A 238 9.05 -8.09 -33.00
CA LEU A 238 8.30 -8.59 -31.84
C LEU A 238 6.79 -8.39 -32.05
N VAL A 239 6.05 -9.49 -31.91
CA VAL A 239 4.59 -9.54 -31.98
C VAL A 239 4.03 -9.56 -30.55
N PRO A 240 3.06 -8.68 -30.21
CA PRO A 240 2.47 -8.64 -28.88
C PRO A 240 1.66 -9.90 -28.56
N PRO A 241 1.54 -10.27 -27.26
CA PRO A 241 0.92 -11.52 -26.83
C PRO A 241 -0.52 -11.69 -27.32
N GLU A 242 -1.30 -10.61 -27.39
CA GLU A 242 -2.69 -10.67 -27.86
C GLU A 242 -2.80 -10.98 -29.36
N ALA A 243 -1.81 -10.57 -30.14
CA ALA A 243 -1.75 -10.90 -31.57
C ALA A 243 -1.26 -12.34 -31.77
N VAL A 244 -0.27 -12.79 -30.98
CA VAL A 244 0.17 -14.19 -30.97
C VAL A 244 -0.99 -15.13 -30.62
N GLU A 245 -1.76 -14.80 -29.57
CA GLU A 245 -2.92 -15.60 -29.17
C GLU A 245 -3.99 -15.68 -30.26
N ARG A 246 -4.25 -14.57 -30.95
CA ARG A 246 -5.23 -14.53 -32.04
C ARG A 246 -4.82 -15.41 -33.22
N GLU A 247 -3.55 -15.37 -33.62
CA GLU A 247 -3.03 -16.14 -34.76
C GLU A 247 -2.85 -17.62 -34.41
N LEU A 248 -2.38 -17.91 -33.20
CA LEU A 248 -2.13 -19.28 -32.75
C LEU A 248 -3.36 -19.97 -32.17
N GLY A 249 -4.41 -19.24 -31.77
CA GLY A 249 -5.58 -19.79 -31.11
C GLY A 249 -5.33 -20.30 -29.69
N VAL A 250 -4.15 -20.04 -29.11
CA VAL A 250 -3.75 -20.43 -27.76
C VAL A 250 -2.96 -19.30 -27.10
N PRO A 251 -3.05 -19.10 -25.77
CA PRO A 251 -2.34 -18.02 -25.12
C PRO A 251 -0.83 -18.31 -25.06
N VAL A 252 -0.01 -17.25 -25.02
CA VAL A 252 1.47 -17.37 -24.98
C VAL A 252 1.97 -18.25 -23.83
N ALA A 253 1.24 -18.30 -22.71
CA ALA A 253 1.55 -19.13 -21.56
C ALA A 253 1.54 -20.65 -21.85
N MET A 254 0.82 -21.10 -22.89
CA MET A 254 0.79 -22.50 -23.33
C MET A 254 1.92 -22.83 -24.32
N LEU A 255 2.67 -21.83 -24.77
CA LEU A 255 3.81 -22.06 -25.67
C LEU A 255 5.00 -22.64 -24.88
N PRO A 256 5.71 -23.64 -25.45
CA PRO A 256 6.93 -24.19 -24.86
C PRO A 256 7.95 -23.11 -24.48
N ALA A 257 8.66 -23.34 -23.38
CA ALA A 257 9.59 -22.35 -22.81
C ALA A 257 10.88 -22.16 -23.63
N ASP A 258 11.21 -23.13 -24.48
CA ASP A 258 12.35 -23.16 -25.39
C ASP A 258 12.12 -22.40 -26.70
N LEU A 259 10.89 -21.94 -26.98
CA LEU A 259 10.63 -21.10 -28.15
C LEU A 259 11.29 -19.72 -28.01
N PRO A 260 11.98 -19.22 -29.05
CA PRO A 260 12.62 -17.90 -29.01
C PRO A 260 11.59 -16.79 -28.83
N ARG A 261 11.56 -16.22 -27.62
CA ARG A 261 10.65 -15.13 -27.20
C ARG A 261 11.35 -14.17 -26.25
N PHE A 262 10.82 -12.95 -26.15
CA PHE A 262 11.26 -11.96 -25.16
C PHE A 262 10.06 -11.52 -24.31
N GLY A 263 10.09 -11.87 -23.02
CA GLY A 263 8.89 -11.86 -22.18
C GLY A 263 7.80 -12.71 -22.82
N ASP A 264 6.61 -12.12 -22.96
CA ASP A 264 5.47 -12.75 -23.63
C ASP A 264 5.38 -12.43 -25.15
N HIS A 265 6.43 -11.83 -25.73
CA HIS A 265 6.44 -11.44 -27.14
C HIS A 265 7.20 -12.47 -27.99
N LEU A 266 6.56 -12.94 -29.06
CA LEU A 266 7.15 -13.86 -30.02
C LEU A 266 7.69 -13.08 -31.23
N LEU A 267 8.75 -13.54 -31.89
CA LEU A 267 9.20 -12.91 -33.12
C LEU A 267 8.31 -13.34 -34.30
N ALA A 268 7.99 -12.39 -35.18
CA ALA A 268 7.13 -12.60 -36.33
C ALA A 268 7.53 -13.77 -37.24
N PRO A 269 8.83 -14.05 -37.51
CA PRO A 269 9.22 -15.22 -38.30
C PRO A 269 8.80 -16.55 -37.64
N PHE A 270 9.01 -16.71 -36.33
CA PHE A 270 8.61 -17.92 -35.61
C PHE A 270 7.09 -18.04 -35.53
N LEU A 271 6.38 -16.92 -35.35
CA LEU A 271 4.92 -16.93 -35.43
C LEU A 271 4.43 -17.42 -36.80
N HIS A 272 5.00 -16.90 -37.88
CA HIS A 272 4.64 -17.27 -39.24
C HIS A 272 4.90 -18.76 -39.52
N GLU A 273 6.02 -19.30 -39.04
CA GLU A 273 6.33 -20.73 -39.13
C GLU A 273 5.32 -21.59 -38.37
N LEU A 274 5.01 -21.26 -37.13
CA LEU A 274 4.02 -21.98 -36.31
C LEU A 274 2.61 -21.94 -36.90
N VAL A 275 2.24 -20.84 -37.57
CA VAL A 275 0.96 -20.73 -38.28
C VAL A 275 0.95 -21.56 -39.56
N SER A 276 2.03 -21.53 -40.33
CA SER A 276 2.11 -22.17 -41.65
C SER A 276 2.28 -23.68 -41.56
N ALA A 277 3.00 -24.16 -40.55
CA ALA A 277 3.26 -25.58 -40.31
C ALA A 277 3.11 -25.89 -38.80
N PRO A 278 1.86 -25.94 -38.28
CA PRO A 278 1.62 -26.09 -36.86
C PRO A 278 2.15 -27.42 -36.34
N PRO A 279 3.05 -27.42 -35.34
CA PRO A 279 3.56 -28.64 -34.74
C PRO A 279 2.44 -29.36 -33.98
N SER A 280 2.62 -30.66 -33.74
CA SER A 280 1.59 -31.49 -33.09
C SER A 280 1.12 -30.88 -31.77
N TRP A 281 2.04 -30.51 -30.87
CA TRP A 281 1.71 -29.94 -29.56
C TRP A 281 0.78 -28.71 -29.65
N LEU A 282 0.91 -27.89 -30.69
CA LEU A 282 0.06 -26.72 -30.90
C LEU A 282 -1.37 -27.14 -31.29
N LEU A 283 -1.50 -28.17 -32.12
CA LEU A 283 -2.80 -28.75 -32.46
C LEU A 283 -3.50 -29.35 -31.24
N TRP A 284 -2.75 -30.06 -30.38
CA TRP A 284 -3.28 -30.57 -29.10
C TRP A 284 -3.73 -29.42 -28.20
N ALA A 285 -2.90 -28.39 -28.02
CA ALA A 285 -3.24 -27.23 -27.20
C ALA A 285 -4.48 -26.47 -27.71
N ARG A 286 -4.65 -26.37 -29.05
CA ARG A 286 -5.88 -25.81 -29.66
C ARG A 286 -7.10 -26.67 -29.35
N ALA A 287 -6.99 -27.98 -29.51
CA ALA A 287 -8.09 -28.90 -29.22
C ALA A 287 -8.48 -28.87 -27.73
N ASP A 288 -7.51 -28.79 -26.82
CA ASP A 288 -7.75 -28.65 -25.39
C ASP A 288 -8.47 -27.34 -25.08
N ARG A 289 -8.04 -26.23 -25.68
CA ARG A 289 -8.72 -24.94 -25.51
C ARG A 289 -10.15 -24.94 -26.07
N GLU A 290 -10.35 -25.49 -27.28
CA GLU A 290 -11.68 -25.62 -27.86
C GLU A 290 -12.59 -26.49 -26.98
N LEU A 291 -12.05 -27.55 -26.36
CA LEU A 291 -12.77 -28.38 -25.41
C LEU A 291 -13.13 -27.61 -24.14
N GLU A 292 -12.20 -26.85 -23.57
CA GLU A 292 -12.46 -25.98 -22.41
C GLU A 292 -13.53 -24.93 -22.72
N GLU A 293 -13.44 -24.25 -23.86
CA GLU A 293 -14.44 -23.26 -24.30
C GLU A 293 -15.82 -23.90 -24.53
N ALA A 294 -15.86 -25.13 -25.05
CA ALA A 294 -17.11 -25.89 -25.20
C ALA A 294 -17.71 -26.29 -23.85
N VAL A 295 -16.89 -26.76 -22.90
CA VAL A 295 -17.31 -27.08 -21.54
C VAL A 295 -17.85 -25.85 -20.83
N ASP A 296 -17.17 -24.71 -20.94
CA ASP A 296 -17.61 -23.44 -20.36
C ASP A 296 -18.93 -22.94 -20.97
N THR A 297 -19.06 -23.08 -22.29
CA THR A 297 -20.29 -22.70 -23.00
C THR A 297 -21.46 -23.59 -22.57
N GLU A 298 -21.23 -24.88 -22.43
CA GLU A 298 -22.27 -25.83 -21.98
C GLU A 298 -22.63 -25.61 -20.50
N ALA A 299 -21.65 -25.34 -19.64
CA ALA A 299 -21.89 -24.96 -18.26
C ALA A 299 -22.74 -23.69 -18.15
N ARG A 300 -22.47 -22.67 -18.99
CA ARG A 300 -23.31 -21.46 -19.07
C ARG A 300 -24.72 -21.77 -19.55
N ARG A 301 -24.88 -22.59 -20.59
CA ARG A 301 -26.20 -23.01 -21.08
C ARG A 301 -26.99 -23.77 -20.01
N ALA A 302 -26.37 -24.71 -19.33
CA ALA A 302 -26.98 -25.46 -18.23
C ALA A 302 -27.41 -24.52 -17.08
N ALA A 303 -26.56 -23.56 -16.70
CA ALA A 303 -26.89 -22.56 -15.68
C ALA A 303 -28.06 -21.65 -16.10
N GLU A 304 -28.10 -21.24 -17.36
CA GLU A 304 -29.22 -20.47 -17.92
C GLU A 304 -30.51 -21.29 -17.94
N GLU A 305 -30.48 -22.57 -18.32
CA GLU A 305 -31.64 -23.44 -18.31
C GLU A 305 -32.20 -23.64 -16.91
N VAL A 306 -31.34 -23.92 -15.93
CA VAL A 306 -31.74 -24.01 -14.51
C VAL A 306 -32.40 -22.71 -14.08
N SER A 307 -31.82 -21.56 -14.44
CA SER A 307 -32.37 -20.24 -14.12
C SER A 307 -33.73 -19.99 -14.79
N ARG A 308 -33.93 -20.46 -16.03
CA ARG A 308 -35.20 -20.36 -16.76
C ARG A 308 -36.27 -21.26 -16.13
N ARG A 309 -35.92 -22.51 -15.80
CA ARG A 309 -36.80 -23.47 -15.11
C ARG A 309 -37.25 -22.91 -13.77
N TRP A 310 -36.31 -22.44 -12.95
CA TRP A 310 -36.62 -21.81 -11.66
C TRP A 310 -37.57 -20.62 -11.81
N ARG A 311 -37.35 -19.73 -12.79
CA ARG A 311 -38.25 -18.60 -13.06
C ARG A 311 -39.65 -19.06 -13.50
N ALA A 312 -39.74 -20.09 -14.33
CA ALA A 312 -41.01 -20.65 -14.77
C ALA A 312 -41.77 -21.29 -13.61
N GLU A 313 -41.08 -22.05 -12.76
CA GLU A 313 -41.64 -22.64 -11.53
C GLU A 313 -42.14 -21.56 -10.58
N GLN A 314 -41.34 -20.52 -10.32
CA GLN A 314 -41.76 -19.39 -9.49
C GLN A 314 -42.97 -18.66 -10.08
N ALA A 315 -43.02 -18.46 -11.41
CA ALA A 315 -44.17 -17.86 -12.06
C ALA A 315 -45.43 -18.73 -11.92
N ALA A 316 -45.31 -20.04 -12.09
CA ALA A 316 -46.40 -21.00 -11.91
C ALA A 316 -46.91 -21.03 -10.47
N VAL A 317 -46.00 -21.02 -9.48
CA VAL A 317 -46.35 -20.94 -8.05
C VAL A 317 -47.08 -19.61 -7.75
N GLN A 318 -46.56 -18.49 -8.24
CA GLN A 318 -47.19 -17.18 -8.07
C GLN A 318 -48.57 -17.12 -8.74
N GLU A 319 -48.73 -17.73 -9.92
CA GLU A 319 -50.02 -17.83 -10.59
C GLU A 319 -51.02 -18.70 -9.80
N ALA A 320 -50.57 -19.83 -9.24
CA ALA A 320 -51.38 -20.68 -8.37
C ALA A 320 -51.83 -19.94 -7.10
N VAL A 321 -50.92 -19.19 -6.44
CA VAL A 321 -51.25 -18.34 -5.29
C VAL A 321 -52.24 -17.23 -5.67
N ARG A 322 -52.08 -16.61 -6.85
CA ARG A 322 -53.05 -15.63 -7.37
C ARG A 322 -54.39 -16.25 -7.74
N ALA A 323 -54.43 -17.51 -8.16
CA ALA A 323 -55.66 -18.23 -8.48
C ALA A 323 -56.42 -18.60 -7.19
N ALA A 324 -55.71 -19.08 -6.17
CA ALA A 324 -56.26 -19.42 -4.87
C ALA A 324 -56.79 -18.21 -4.07
N SER A 325 -56.26 -17.00 -4.32
CA SER A 325 -56.69 -15.75 -3.65
C SER A 325 -57.86 -15.04 -4.34
N ARG A 326 -58.63 -15.71 -5.19
CA ARG A 326 -59.79 -15.14 -5.90
C ARG A 326 -61.10 -15.65 -5.33
N LEU A 327 -62.04 -14.74 -5.11
CA LEU A 327 -63.42 -15.08 -4.76
C LEU A 327 -64.33 -14.93 -5.99
N SER A 328 -65.31 -15.82 -6.12
CA SER A 328 -66.32 -15.73 -7.18
C SER A 328 -67.28 -14.57 -6.91
N ASP A 329 -68.00 -14.10 -7.93
CA ASP A 329 -69.02 -13.07 -7.73
C ASP A 329 -70.11 -13.56 -6.77
N GLU A 330 -70.41 -14.86 -6.79
CA GLU A 330 -71.38 -15.52 -5.92
C GLU A 330 -70.95 -15.47 -4.45
N SER A 331 -69.69 -15.83 -4.15
CA SER A 331 -69.17 -15.74 -2.79
C SER A 331 -69.11 -14.29 -2.28
N VAL A 332 -68.79 -13.33 -3.15
CA VAL A 332 -68.77 -11.91 -2.78
C VAL A 332 -70.18 -11.35 -2.57
N ALA A 333 -71.14 -11.77 -3.40
CA ALA A 333 -72.56 -11.46 -3.25
C ALA A 333 -73.11 -11.96 -1.92
N GLU A 334 -72.77 -13.19 -1.54
CA GLU A 334 -73.12 -13.77 -0.25
C GLU A 334 -72.50 -12.97 0.92
N ILE A 335 -71.21 -12.64 0.85
CA ILE A 335 -70.50 -11.88 1.92
C ILE A 335 -71.13 -10.50 2.18
N PHE A 336 -71.57 -9.79 1.13
CA PHE A 336 -72.12 -8.45 1.26
C PHE A 336 -73.66 -8.40 1.25
N GLY A 337 -74.34 -9.54 1.11
CA GLY A 337 -75.81 -9.60 1.05
C GLY A 337 -76.40 -8.84 -0.15
N LEU A 338 -75.69 -8.83 -1.28
CA LEU A 338 -76.09 -8.15 -2.51
C LEU A 338 -76.37 -9.15 -3.62
N SER A 339 -77.17 -8.78 -4.62
CA SER A 339 -77.36 -9.63 -5.79
C SER A 339 -76.06 -9.79 -6.59
N VAL A 340 -75.85 -10.99 -7.16
CA VAL A 340 -74.69 -11.32 -8.01
C VAL A 340 -74.57 -10.33 -9.17
N GLU A 341 -75.70 -9.88 -9.73
CA GLU A 341 -75.75 -8.88 -10.79
C GLU A 341 -75.11 -7.57 -10.36
N VAL A 342 -75.45 -7.05 -9.17
CA VAL A 342 -74.91 -5.78 -8.66
C VAL A 342 -73.42 -5.90 -8.31
N ILE A 343 -73.01 -7.02 -7.72
CA ILE A 343 -71.59 -7.31 -7.47
C ILE A 343 -70.79 -7.38 -8.78
N ARG A 344 -71.35 -8.00 -9.82
CA ARG A 344 -70.73 -8.03 -11.16
C ARG A 344 -70.55 -6.62 -11.74
N LEU A 345 -71.49 -5.71 -11.49
CA LEU A 345 -71.39 -4.32 -11.94
C LEU A 345 -70.35 -3.49 -11.18
N LEU A 346 -70.16 -3.80 -9.90
CA LEU A 346 -69.18 -3.13 -9.03
C LEU A 346 -67.78 -3.73 -9.11
N ARG A 347 -67.64 -4.81 -9.89
CA ARG A 347 -66.39 -5.54 -10.05
C ARG A 347 -65.25 -4.58 -10.42
N PRO A 348 -64.07 -4.69 -9.79
CA PRO A 348 -62.92 -3.88 -10.16
C PRO A 348 -62.57 -4.03 -11.65
N ASN A 349 -61.90 -3.03 -12.22
CA ASN A 349 -61.48 -3.04 -13.63
C ASN A 349 -60.57 -4.23 -14.00
N SER A 350 -59.96 -4.89 -13.01
CA SER A 350 -59.23 -6.15 -13.19
C SER A 350 -60.14 -7.34 -13.56
N GLY A 351 -61.47 -7.15 -13.55
CA GLY A 351 -62.44 -8.14 -13.96
C GLY A 351 -62.63 -9.29 -12.97
N ARG A 352 -62.09 -9.22 -11.74
CA ARG A 352 -62.18 -10.24 -10.67
C ARG A 352 -62.14 -9.62 -9.27
N TRP A 353 -62.55 -10.35 -8.23
CA TRP A 353 -62.49 -9.95 -6.81
C TRP A 353 -61.29 -10.57 -6.08
N PRO A 354 -60.24 -9.79 -5.75
CA PRO A 354 -59.15 -10.25 -4.89
C PRO A 354 -59.62 -10.50 -3.46
N SER A 355 -59.23 -11.61 -2.84
CA SER A 355 -59.60 -11.96 -1.46
C SER A 355 -59.18 -10.88 -0.46
N GLU A 356 -57.99 -10.28 -0.62
CA GLU A 356 -57.53 -9.16 0.20
C GLU A 356 -58.40 -7.90 0.06
N LEU A 357 -58.90 -7.63 -1.14
CA LEU A 357 -59.79 -6.50 -1.38
C LEU A 357 -61.15 -6.76 -0.72
N VAL A 358 -61.70 -7.96 -0.87
CA VAL A 358 -62.97 -8.36 -0.25
C VAL A 358 -62.86 -8.34 1.27
N ALA A 359 -61.78 -8.88 1.85
CA ALA A 359 -61.51 -8.83 3.29
C ALA A 359 -61.36 -7.39 3.82
N ARG A 360 -60.78 -6.48 3.04
CA ARG A 360 -60.68 -5.06 3.40
C ARG A 360 -62.04 -4.37 3.35
N LEU A 361 -62.83 -4.68 2.33
CA LEU A 361 -64.18 -4.15 2.15
C LEU A 361 -65.12 -4.68 3.23
N SER A 362 -64.99 -5.93 3.69
CA SER A 362 -65.82 -6.46 4.78
C SER A 362 -65.45 -5.86 6.14
N ARG A 363 -64.16 -5.63 6.41
CA ARG A 363 -63.72 -4.96 7.65
C ARG A 363 -64.18 -3.52 7.75
N ARG A 364 -64.30 -2.81 6.62
CA ARG A 364 -64.74 -1.42 6.57
C ARG A 364 -65.69 -1.23 5.40
N THR A 365 -66.92 -1.72 5.56
CA THR A 365 -67.93 -1.69 4.51
C THR A 365 -68.26 -0.25 4.12
N PRO A 366 -67.89 0.16 2.89
CA PRO A 366 -68.17 1.50 2.42
C PRO A 366 -69.68 1.69 2.23
N PRO A 367 -70.19 2.94 2.29
CA PRO A 367 -71.64 3.21 2.22
C PRO A 367 -72.32 2.61 0.98
N TRP A 368 -71.62 2.56 -0.15
CA TRP A 368 -72.13 1.99 -1.41
C TRP A 368 -72.17 0.46 -1.46
N LEU A 369 -71.69 -0.27 -0.45
CA LEU A 369 -71.82 -1.73 -0.34
C LEU A 369 -72.82 -2.18 0.74
N ARG A 370 -73.48 -1.23 1.43
CA ARG A 370 -74.33 -1.56 2.58
C ARG A 370 -75.72 -2.05 2.19
N ASP A 371 -76.22 -1.59 1.06
CA ASP A 371 -77.52 -1.96 0.53
C ASP A 371 -77.52 -1.93 -1.00
N GLU A 372 -78.50 -2.59 -1.59
CA GLU A 372 -78.57 -2.80 -3.03
C GLU A 372 -78.81 -1.49 -3.81
N THR A 373 -79.53 -0.55 -3.22
CA THR A 373 -79.85 0.73 -3.87
C THR A 373 -78.62 1.62 -3.98
N ALA A 374 -77.83 1.70 -2.91
CA ALA A 374 -76.56 2.43 -2.87
C ALA A 374 -75.53 1.79 -3.81
N ALA A 375 -75.50 0.46 -3.87
CA ALA A 375 -74.62 -0.32 -4.75
C ALA A 375 -74.93 -0.11 -6.23
N ARG A 376 -76.22 -0.11 -6.62
CA ARG A 376 -76.66 0.21 -7.99
C ARG A 376 -76.33 1.65 -8.38
N THR A 377 -76.58 2.60 -7.47
CA THR A 377 -76.26 4.02 -7.69
C THR A 377 -74.77 4.24 -7.95
N GLU A 378 -73.90 3.56 -7.19
CA GLU A 378 -72.46 3.61 -7.39
C GLU A 378 -72.02 2.94 -8.70
N ALA A 379 -72.60 1.80 -9.05
CA ALA A 379 -72.35 1.15 -10.33
C ALA A 379 -72.70 2.06 -11.51
N ASP A 380 -73.85 2.74 -11.45
CA ASP A 380 -74.27 3.71 -12.47
C ASP A 380 -73.36 4.94 -12.50
N ARG A 381 -72.94 5.45 -11.33
CA ARG A 381 -71.95 6.53 -11.25
C ARG A 381 -70.65 6.16 -11.95
N ARG A 382 -70.13 4.94 -11.71
CA ARG A 382 -68.91 4.43 -12.37
C ARG A 382 -69.10 4.27 -13.87
N ARG A 383 -70.25 3.74 -14.32
CA ARG A 383 -70.59 3.64 -15.75
C ARG A 383 -70.62 5.01 -16.42
N ARG A 384 -71.30 6.00 -15.82
CA ARG A 384 -71.34 7.38 -16.32
C ARG A 384 -69.95 8.00 -16.37
N ALA A 385 -69.12 7.79 -15.35
CA ALA A 385 -67.74 8.28 -15.32
C ALA A 385 -66.87 7.65 -16.42
N THR A 386 -67.01 6.34 -16.65
CA THR A 386 -66.32 5.62 -17.74
C THR A 386 -66.78 6.09 -19.11
N ALA A 387 -68.08 6.25 -19.32
CA ALA A 387 -68.65 6.79 -20.56
C ALA A 387 -68.17 8.23 -20.81
N ALA A 388 -68.19 9.10 -19.81
CA ALA A 388 -67.68 10.46 -19.90
C ALA A 388 -66.17 10.48 -20.20
N ARG A 389 -65.38 9.57 -19.62
CA ARG A 389 -63.95 9.42 -19.94
C ARG A 389 -63.74 8.97 -21.38
N ALA A 390 -64.50 7.98 -21.85
CA ALA A 390 -64.44 7.50 -23.24
C ALA A 390 -64.78 8.62 -24.23
N GLN A 391 -65.83 9.40 -23.95
CA GLN A 391 -66.20 10.59 -24.75
C GLN A 391 -65.07 11.63 -24.80
N ARG A 392 -64.43 11.93 -23.66
CA ARG A 392 -63.27 12.86 -23.62
C ARG A 392 -62.08 12.35 -24.42
N VAL A 393 -61.82 11.04 -24.39
CA VAL A 393 -60.74 10.42 -25.17
C VAL A 393 -61.08 10.46 -26.66
N ALA A 394 -62.31 10.14 -27.05
CA ALA A 394 -62.77 10.21 -28.43
C ALA A 394 -62.70 11.65 -28.99
N ALA A 395 -63.18 12.65 -28.24
CA ALA A 395 -63.09 14.05 -28.62
C ALA A 395 -61.63 14.52 -28.80
N ARG A 396 -60.73 14.06 -27.93
CA ARG A 396 -59.29 14.35 -28.02
C ARG A 396 -58.63 13.67 -29.23
N ARG A 397 -59.00 12.43 -29.53
CA ARG A 397 -58.51 11.73 -30.73
C ARG A 397 -59.03 12.40 -32.00
N LEU A 398 -60.28 12.85 -32.02
CA LEU A 398 -60.82 13.62 -33.14
C LEU A 398 -60.06 14.93 -33.38
N SER A 399 -59.71 15.66 -32.31
CA SER A 399 -58.90 16.88 -32.45
C SER A 399 -57.47 16.59 -32.93
N TRP A 400 -56.89 15.45 -32.55
CA TRP A 400 -55.62 14.97 -33.11
C TRP A 400 -55.72 14.62 -34.58
N ARG A 401 -56.77 13.90 -34.99
CA ARG A 401 -57.03 13.57 -36.40
C ARG A 401 -57.16 14.82 -37.26
N ARG A 402 -57.90 15.83 -36.80
CA ARG A 402 -58.02 17.13 -37.49
C ARG A 402 -56.67 17.79 -37.73
N ARG A 403 -55.82 17.84 -36.70
CA ARG A 403 -54.47 18.42 -36.81
C ARG A 403 -53.56 17.64 -37.75
N TRP A 404 -53.68 16.30 -37.79
CA TRP A 404 -52.93 15.48 -38.73
C TRP A 404 -53.40 15.66 -40.17
N ALA A 405 -54.72 15.71 -40.38
CA ALA A 405 -55.36 15.98 -41.67
C ALA A 405 -54.90 17.33 -42.24
N GLU A 406 -54.97 18.38 -41.42
CA GLU A 406 -54.50 19.73 -41.76
C GLU A 406 -53.00 19.76 -42.05
N ALA A 407 -52.18 19.13 -41.20
CA ALA A 407 -50.73 19.16 -41.35
C ALA A 407 -50.22 18.45 -42.61
N LEU A 408 -50.93 17.43 -43.10
CA LEU A 408 -50.55 16.64 -44.27
C LEU A 408 -51.42 16.91 -45.51
N GLY A 409 -52.40 17.80 -45.42
CA GLY A 409 -53.26 18.19 -46.54
C GLY A 409 -54.19 17.09 -47.04
N VAL A 410 -54.64 16.19 -46.17
CA VAL A 410 -55.51 15.06 -46.53
C VAL A 410 -56.88 15.15 -45.85
N PRO A 411 -57.97 14.64 -46.45
CA PRO A 411 -59.28 14.63 -45.79
C PRO A 411 -59.23 13.82 -44.48
N ILE A 412 -60.00 14.25 -43.48
CA ILE A 412 -59.96 13.65 -42.12
C ILE A 412 -60.35 12.17 -42.10
N GLU A 413 -61.15 11.75 -43.08
CA GLU A 413 -61.60 10.38 -43.32
C GLU A 413 -60.42 9.43 -43.57
N TYR A 414 -59.32 9.94 -44.14
CA TYR A 414 -58.11 9.16 -44.41
C TYR A 414 -57.21 9.03 -43.17
N VAL A 415 -57.39 9.84 -42.13
CA VAL A 415 -56.60 9.75 -40.90
C VAL A 415 -57.16 8.65 -39.99
N PRO A 416 -56.38 7.62 -39.59
CA PRO A 416 -56.87 6.53 -38.75
C PRO A 416 -57.49 6.99 -37.42
N GLU A 417 -58.48 6.25 -36.93
CA GLU A 417 -59.15 6.55 -35.64
C GLU A 417 -58.21 6.42 -34.43
N ALA A 418 -57.23 5.53 -34.52
CA ALA A 418 -56.23 5.26 -33.49
C ALA A 418 -54.92 6.03 -33.74
N ILE A 419 -54.99 7.32 -34.07
CA ILE A 419 -53.79 8.13 -34.33
C ILE A 419 -53.14 8.65 -33.04
N GLY A 420 -51.80 8.71 -33.05
CA GLY A 420 -51.00 9.31 -31.98
C GLY A 420 -51.13 10.83 -31.93
N ARG A 421 -50.64 11.44 -30.84
CA ARG A 421 -50.66 12.90 -30.67
C ARG A 421 -49.81 13.60 -31.75
N PRO A 422 -50.34 14.61 -32.46
CA PRO A 422 -49.59 15.40 -33.44
C PRO A 422 -48.67 16.39 -32.71
N THR A 423 -47.44 15.97 -32.46
CA THR A 423 -46.38 16.85 -31.95
C THR A 423 -45.66 17.50 -33.14
N PRO A 424 -45.03 18.68 -32.96
CA PRO A 424 -44.33 19.36 -34.06
C PRO A 424 -43.30 18.47 -34.78
N LYS A 425 -42.47 17.75 -34.00
CA LYS A 425 -41.48 16.79 -34.54
C LYS A 425 -42.11 15.64 -35.32
N ALA A 426 -43.26 15.12 -34.87
CA ALA A 426 -43.96 14.04 -35.56
C ALA A 426 -44.56 14.53 -36.88
N ILE A 427 -45.09 15.76 -36.91
CA ILE A 427 -45.60 16.39 -38.12
C ILE A 427 -44.48 16.60 -39.14
N GLU A 428 -43.33 17.14 -38.72
CA GLU A 428 -42.19 17.33 -39.62
C GLU A 428 -41.67 16.03 -40.22
N ALA A 429 -41.58 14.97 -39.41
CA ALA A 429 -41.19 13.65 -39.87
C ALA A 429 -42.19 13.10 -40.90
N ALA A 430 -43.49 13.20 -40.62
CA ALA A 430 -44.54 12.75 -41.53
C ALA A 430 -44.64 13.58 -42.81
N LYS A 431 -44.19 14.85 -42.82
CA LYS A 431 -44.10 15.63 -44.07
C LYS A 431 -42.95 15.17 -44.97
N ARG A 432 -41.83 14.74 -44.38
CA ARG A 432 -40.66 14.24 -45.12
C ARG A 432 -40.90 12.84 -45.69
N ASP A 433 -41.57 12.00 -44.91
CA ASP A 433 -41.97 10.66 -45.33
C ASP A 433 -43.44 10.43 -44.95
N PRO A 434 -44.39 10.75 -45.85
CA PRO A 434 -45.82 10.62 -45.58
C PRO A 434 -46.18 9.19 -45.17
N PRO A 435 -47.00 8.98 -44.13
CA PRO A 435 -47.49 7.65 -43.80
C PRO A 435 -48.43 7.12 -44.90
N HIS A 436 -48.55 5.79 -45.02
CA HIS A 436 -49.31 5.14 -46.11
C HIS A 436 -50.71 5.71 -46.33
N TRP A 437 -51.43 6.06 -45.25
CA TRP A 437 -52.78 6.63 -45.30
C TRP A 437 -52.82 8.07 -45.83
N ALA A 438 -51.69 8.78 -45.87
CA ALA A 438 -51.56 10.11 -46.46
C ALA A 438 -51.03 10.10 -47.90
N ARG A 439 -50.44 8.99 -48.37
CA ARG A 439 -49.80 8.90 -49.71
C ARG A 439 -50.80 8.87 -50.88
N GLY A 440 -52.02 8.39 -50.67
CA GLY A 440 -53.02 8.21 -51.74
C GLY A 440 -53.96 9.40 -51.97
N ALA A 441 -53.99 10.38 -51.07
CA ALA A 441 -54.94 11.49 -51.12
C ALA A 441 -54.50 12.66 -52.02
N ALA A 442 -53.24 12.68 -52.49
CA ALA A 442 -52.68 13.73 -53.35
C ALA A 442 -52.89 13.49 -54.86
N SER A 443 -53.66 12.46 -55.24
CA SER A 443 -53.87 12.01 -56.63
C SER A 443 -55.31 12.24 -57.13
N GLY A 444 -56.09 13.10 -56.46
CA GLY A 444 -57.45 13.48 -56.83
C GLY A 444 -57.56 14.97 -57.13
#